data_AF-A0A9E3SYE6-F1
#
_entry.id   AF-A0A9E3SYE6-F1
#
_cell.length_a   1.000
_cell.length_b   1.000
_cell.length_c   1.000
_cell.angle_alpha   90.00
_cell.angle_beta   90.00
_cell.angle_gamma   90.00
#
_symmetry.space_group_name_H-M   'P 1'
#
loop_
_entity.id
_entity.type
_entity.pdbx_description
1 polymer ?
#
loop_
_entity_poly.entity_id
_entity_poly.type
_entity_poly.pdbx_seq_one_letter_code
_entity_poly.pdbx_strand_id
1 'polypeptide(L)'
;MFSARLTAVFQALLVTFIWSVSWVLIKIGLQGIPPLTFAGLRYTLAFGCLLVFGLRSPRVRHELRQLKRGDWRQLIGLGLVFYALTQGAQFAGLVYLPSATLSLLLNLTPVVVAGIGIFTLGERPSRSQVAGIALLVGGVLVYFYPASFPSQQI
;
A
#
# COMPACT_ATOMS: atom_id res chain seq x y z
N MET A 1 18.95 -7.57 -26.96
CA MET A 1 18.77 -7.86 -25.52
C MET A 1 18.79 -6.53 -24.78
N PHE A 2 17.66 -6.07 -24.25
CA PHE A 2 17.67 -4.86 -23.44
C PHE A 2 18.59 -5.07 -22.22
N SER A 3 19.38 -4.06 -21.87
CA SER A 3 20.16 -4.05 -20.64
C SER A 3 19.23 -4.37 -19.45
N ALA A 4 19.65 -5.24 -18.54
CA ALA A 4 18.87 -5.60 -17.35
C ALA A 4 18.39 -4.35 -16.58
N ARG A 5 19.16 -3.26 -16.64
CA ARG A 5 18.79 -1.95 -16.08
C ARG A 5 17.58 -1.33 -16.77
N LEU A 6 17.49 -1.42 -18.10
CA LEU A 6 16.38 -0.85 -18.86
C LEU A 6 15.08 -1.64 -18.63
N THR A 7 15.17 -2.96 -18.54
CA THR A 7 14.02 -3.80 -18.17
C THR A 7 13.52 -3.47 -16.77
N ALA A 8 14.42 -3.32 -15.78
CA ALA A 8 14.05 -2.94 -14.43
C ALA A 8 13.41 -1.55 -14.35
N VAL A 9 13.94 -0.57 -15.08
CA VAL A 9 13.35 0.78 -15.16
C VAL A 9 11.95 0.72 -15.77
N PHE A 10 11.77 -0.01 -16.87
CA PHE A 10 10.46 -0.16 -17.51
C PHE A 10 9.44 -0.83 -16.59
N GLN A 11 9.85 -1.88 -15.86
CA GLN A 11 9.01 -2.55 -14.87
C GLN A 11 8.61 -1.60 -13.73
N ALA A 12 9.55 -0.81 -13.20
CA ALA A 12 9.26 0.15 -12.14
C ALA A 12 8.26 1.24 -12.60
N LEU A 13 8.44 1.76 -13.82
CA LEU A 13 7.52 2.73 -14.42
C LEU A 13 6.12 2.12 -14.61
N LEU A 14 6.04 0.89 -15.13
CA LEU A 14 4.78 0.19 -15.32
C LEU A 14 4.06 -0.04 -13.98
N VAL A 15 4.77 -0.50 -12.95
CA VAL A 15 4.20 -0.70 -11.61
C VAL A 15 3.69 0.62 -11.03
N THR A 16 4.47 1.70 -11.14
CA THR A 16 4.09 3.03 -10.65
C THR A 16 2.86 3.57 -11.38
N PHE A 17 2.78 3.36 -12.69
CA PHE A 17 1.63 3.75 -13.50
C PHE A 17 0.37 2.98 -13.09
N ILE A 18 0.46 1.64 -13.02
CA ILE A 18 -0.65 0.78 -12.60
C ILE A 18 -1.13 1.19 -11.20
N TRP A 19 -0.21 1.42 -10.27
CA TRP A 19 -0.52 1.84 -8.90
C TRP A 19 -1.25 3.19 -8.87
N SER A 20 -0.77 4.17 -9.63
CA SER A 20 -1.34 5.52 -9.66
C SER A 20 -2.75 5.53 -10.26
N VAL A 21 -2.95 4.86 -11.40
CA VAL A 21 -4.27 4.71 -12.03
C VAL A 21 -5.24 3.97 -11.12
N SER A 22 -4.73 3.03 -10.32
CA SER A 22 -5.54 2.24 -9.39
C SER A 22 -6.34 3.10 -8.40
N TRP A 23 -5.74 4.17 -7.86
CA TRP A 23 -6.42 5.06 -6.91
C TRP A 23 -7.62 5.79 -7.53
N VAL A 24 -7.50 6.20 -8.80
CA VAL A 24 -8.58 6.83 -9.54
C VAL A 24 -9.70 5.83 -9.79
N LEU A 25 -9.38 4.63 -10.25
CA LEU A 25 -10.35 3.57 -10.48
C LEU A 25 -11.06 3.12 -9.19
N ILE A 26 -10.34 3.05 -8.07
CA ILE A 26 -10.96 2.77 -6.77
C ILE A 26 -11.99 3.85 -6.47
N LYS A 27 -11.62 5.13 -6.57
CA LYS A 27 -12.54 6.24 -6.26
C LYS A 27 -13.81 6.18 -7.12
N ILE A 28 -13.68 5.90 -8.42
CA ILE A 28 -14.82 5.69 -9.32
C ILE A 28 -15.67 4.48 -8.87
N GLY A 29 -15.03 3.35 -8.56
CA GLY A 29 -15.72 2.14 -8.10
C GLY A 29 -16.44 2.31 -6.76
N LEU A 30 -15.96 3.20 -5.90
CA LEU A 30 -16.57 3.52 -4.61
C LEU A 30 -17.88 4.33 -4.72
N GLN A 31 -18.21 4.90 -5.88
CA GLN A 31 -19.45 5.65 -6.07
C GLN A 31 -20.72 4.77 -6.00
N GLY A 32 -20.58 3.45 -6.22
CA GLY A 32 -21.72 2.50 -6.22
C GLY A 32 -21.58 1.32 -5.27
N ILE A 33 -20.41 1.10 -4.65
CA ILE A 33 -20.14 -0.08 -3.82
C ILE A 33 -19.49 0.36 -2.50
N PRO A 34 -19.95 -0.14 -1.34
CA PRO A 34 -19.32 0.15 -0.05
C PRO A 34 -17.82 -0.20 -0.06
N PRO A 35 -16.96 0.59 0.60
CA PRO A 35 -15.51 0.48 0.43
C PRO A 35 -14.91 -0.85 0.83
N LEU A 36 -15.42 -1.43 1.92
CA LEU A 36 -14.92 -2.70 2.41
C LEU A 36 -15.33 -3.85 1.48
N THR A 37 -16.52 -3.78 0.89
CA THR A 37 -16.98 -4.74 -0.12
C THR A 37 -16.16 -4.63 -1.40
N PHE A 38 -15.88 -3.40 -1.86
CA PHE A 38 -15.04 -3.17 -3.03
C PHE A 38 -13.60 -3.65 -2.82
N ALA A 39 -13.01 -3.37 -1.65
CA ALA A 39 -11.71 -3.92 -1.25
C ALA A 39 -11.73 -5.46 -1.23
N GLY A 40 -12.75 -6.05 -0.60
CA GLY A 40 -12.93 -7.50 -0.53
C GLY A 40 -13.01 -8.15 -1.90
N LEU A 41 -13.82 -7.61 -2.82
CA LEU A 41 -13.93 -8.07 -4.20
C LEU A 41 -12.59 -7.99 -4.94
N ARG A 42 -11.89 -6.85 -4.81
CA ARG A 42 -10.58 -6.64 -5.43
C ARG A 42 -9.55 -7.66 -4.97
N TYR A 43 -9.42 -7.89 -3.66
CA TYR A 43 -8.45 -8.85 -3.12
C TYR A 43 -8.86 -10.29 -3.36
N THR A 44 -10.15 -10.60 -3.40
CA THR A 44 -10.65 -11.94 -3.77
C THR A 44 -10.34 -12.26 -5.23
N LEU A 45 -10.55 -11.29 -6.14
CA LEU A 45 -10.20 -11.44 -7.55
C LEU A 45 -8.67 -11.61 -7.72
N ALA A 46 -7.88 -10.78 -7.03
CA ALA A 46 -6.43 -10.90 -7.04
C ALA A 46 -5.97 -12.28 -6.53
N PHE A 47 -6.56 -12.78 -5.44
CA PHE A 47 -6.30 -14.12 -4.92
C PHE A 47 -6.64 -15.20 -5.95
N GLY A 48 -7.80 -15.14 -6.60
CA GLY A 48 -8.19 -16.09 -7.63
C GLY A 48 -7.23 -16.12 -8.83
N CYS A 49 -6.86 -14.95 -9.35
CA CYS A 49 -5.89 -14.82 -10.43
C CYS A 49 -4.53 -15.40 -10.03
N LEU A 50 -4.00 -14.99 -8.87
CA LEU A 50 -2.72 -15.48 -8.36
C LEU A 50 -2.75 -16.97 -8.04
N LEU A 51 -3.87 -17.52 -7.58
CA LEU A 51 -4.03 -18.93 -7.33
C LEU A 51 -3.95 -19.71 -8.65
N VAL A 52 -4.63 -19.27 -9.71
CA VAL A 52 -4.58 -19.92 -11.02
C VAL A 52 -3.17 -19.91 -11.61
N PHE A 53 -2.45 -18.78 -11.56
CA PHE A 53 -1.08 -18.70 -12.07
C PHE A 53 -0.07 -19.41 -11.15
N GLY A 54 -0.21 -19.24 -9.84
CA GLY A 54 0.65 -19.84 -8.83
C GLY A 54 0.54 -21.37 -8.85
N LEU A 55 -0.68 -21.90 -8.91
CA LEU A 55 -0.89 -23.33 -9.07
C LEU A 55 -0.44 -23.85 -10.43
N ARG A 56 -0.17 -23.05 -11.46
CA ARG A 56 0.47 -23.57 -12.69
C ARG A 56 1.97 -23.80 -12.53
N SER A 57 2.60 -23.19 -11.53
CA SER A 57 4.02 -23.37 -11.24
C SER A 57 4.25 -24.57 -10.30
N PRO A 58 5.00 -25.61 -10.73
CA PRO A 58 5.32 -26.75 -9.87
C PRO A 58 6.08 -26.33 -8.61
N ARG A 59 6.93 -25.30 -8.71
CA ARG A 59 7.69 -24.75 -7.58
C ARG A 59 6.78 -24.20 -6.49
N VAL A 60 5.80 -23.37 -6.88
CA VAL A 60 4.85 -22.76 -5.93
C VAL A 60 4.00 -23.85 -5.25
N ARG A 61 3.56 -24.87 -6.00
CA ARG A 61 2.85 -26.01 -5.41
C ARG A 61 3.69 -26.75 -4.36
N HIS A 62 4.98 -26.92 -4.63
CA HIS A 62 5.88 -27.58 -3.70
C HIS A 62 6.08 -26.76 -2.43
N GLU A 63 6.34 -25.45 -2.57
CA GLU A 63 6.49 -24.54 -1.43
C GLU A 63 5.21 -24.48 -0.57
N LEU A 64 4.03 -24.38 -1.18
CA LEU A 64 2.75 -24.39 -0.47
C LEU A 64 2.51 -25.68 0.34
N ARG A 65 2.97 -26.84 -0.18
CA ARG A 65 2.84 -28.13 0.51
C ARG A 65 3.79 -28.27 1.70
N GLN A 66 4.89 -27.54 1.70
CA GLN A 66 5.86 -27.56 2.80
C GLN A 66 5.47 -26.65 3.97
N LEU A 67 4.49 -25.75 3.79
CA LEU A 67 4.03 -24.83 4.83
C LEU A 67 3.46 -25.60 6.03
N LYS A 68 4.00 -25.31 7.21
CA LYS A 68 3.54 -25.85 8.47
C LYS A 68 2.35 -25.04 9.00
N ARG A 69 1.63 -25.59 9.98
CA ARG A 69 0.50 -24.90 10.64
C ARG A 69 0.91 -23.54 11.23
N GLY A 70 2.15 -23.40 11.70
CA GLY A 70 2.69 -22.13 12.19
C GLY A 70 2.79 -21.06 11.10
N ASP A 71 3.28 -21.45 9.92
CA ASP A 71 3.42 -20.56 8.76
C ASP A 71 2.05 -20.09 8.27
N TRP A 72 1.04 -20.98 8.27
CA TRP A 72 -0.35 -20.60 7.96
C TRP A 72 -0.91 -19.57 8.94
N ARG A 73 -0.61 -19.68 10.24
CA ARG A 73 -1.03 -18.67 11.22
C ARG A 73 -0.35 -17.32 10.97
N GLN A 74 0.94 -17.32 10.65
CA GLN A 74 1.66 -16.11 10.28
C GLN A 74 1.10 -15.48 9.00
N LEU A 75 0.82 -16.28 7.98
CA LEU A 75 0.21 -15.82 6.73
C LEU A 75 -1.18 -15.23 6.94
N ILE A 76 -2.01 -15.85 7.80
CA ILE A 76 -3.31 -15.29 8.18
C ILE A 76 -3.12 -13.96 8.92
N GLY A 77 -2.18 -13.88 9.86
CA GLY A 77 -1.87 -12.64 10.59
C GLY A 77 -1.43 -11.52 9.65
N LEU A 78 -0.51 -11.81 8.74
CA LEU A 78 -0.06 -10.88 7.69
C LEU A 78 -1.23 -10.48 6.78
N GLY A 79 -2.07 -11.44 6.38
CA GLY A 79 -3.28 -11.22 5.60
C GLY A 79 -4.22 -10.21 6.25
N LEU A 80 -4.52 -10.42 7.54
CA LEU A 80 -5.40 -9.55 8.31
C LEU A 80 -4.81 -8.15 8.50
N VAL A 81 -3.52 -8.04 8.85
CA VAL A 81 -2.91 -6.73 9.12
C VAL A 81 -2.66 -5.95 7.84
N PHE A 82 -2.00 -6.55 6.85
CA PHE A 82 -1.59 -5.84 5.64
C PHE A 82 -2.74 -5.63 4.65
N TYR A 83 -3.67 -6.58 4.53
CA TYR A 83 -4.76 -6.45 3.56
C TYR A 83 -6.07 -6.03 4.23
N ALA A 84 -6.57 -6.78 5.20
CA ALA A 84 -7.89 -6.46 5.76
C ALA A 84 -7.89 -5.12 6.52
N LEU A 85 -6.96 -4.92 7.44
CA LEU A 85 -6.89 -3.73 8.27
C LEU A 85 -6.30 -2.54 7.50
N THR A 86 -5.08 -2.66 6.97
CA THR A 86 -4.39 -1.54 6.34
C THR A 86 -5.11 -1.08 5.07
N GLN A 87 -5.39 -1.99 4.13
CA GLN A 87 -6.05 -1.60 2.88
C GLN A 87 -7.53 -1.29 3.12
N GLY A 88 -8.21 -1.98 4.04
CA GLY A 88 -9.59 -1.66 4.43
C GLY A 88 -9.71 -0.24 5.00
N ALA A 89 -8.81 0.14 5.91
CA ALA A 89 -8.76 1.50 6.46
C ALA A 89 -8.44 2.55 5.39
N GLN A 90 -7.52 2.25 4.46
CA GLN A 90 -7.23 3.14 3.33
C GLN A 90 -8.46 3.35 2.44
N PHE A 91 -9.19 2.29 2.09
CA PHE A 91 -10.38 2.37 1.24
C PHE A 91 -11.53 3.09 1.95
N ALA A 92 -11.68 2.88 3.26
CA ALA A 92 -12.62 3.65 4.07
C ALA A 92 -12.24 5.14 4.11
N GLY A 93 -10.95 5.46 4.24
CA GLY A 93 -10.44 6.83 4.21
C GLY A 93 -10.70 7.55 2.87
N LEU A 94 -10.62 6.84 1.74
CA LEU A 94 -10.91 7.40 0.41
C LEU A 94 -12.36 7.89 0.23
N VAL A 95 -13.31 7.42 1.04
CA VAL A 95 -14.68 7.96 1.02
C VAL A 95 -14.73 9.38 1.53
N TYR A 96 -13.88 9.70 2.50
CA TYR A 96 -13.90 10.98 3.20
C TYR A 96 -12.82 11.95 2.72
N LEU A 97 -11.74 11.44 2.11
CA LEU A 97 -10.60 12.24 1.67
C LEU A 97 -10.36 12.13 0.15
N PRO A 98 -9.96 13.21 -0.52
CA PRO A 98 -9.43 13.15 -1.87
C PRO A 98 -8.22 12.22 -1.98
N SER A 99 -8.07 11.53 -3.11
CA SER A 99 -6.97 10.59 -3.35
C SER A 99 -5.58 11.23 -3.19
N ALA A 100 -5.44 12.51 -3.56
CA ALA A 100 -4.20 13.26 -3.38
C ALA A 100 -3.85 13.45 -1.90
N THR A 101 -4.84 13.82 -1.08
CA THR A 101 -4.68 14.01 0.37
C THR A 101 -4.34 12.69 1.06
N LEU A 102 -5.04 11.61 0.73
CA LEU A 102 -4.71 10.29 1.28
C LEU A 102 -3.29 9.85 0.87
N SER A 103 -2.89 10.05 -0.39
CA SER A 103 -1.55 9.72 -0.85
C SER A 103 -0.47 10.49 -0.09
N LEU A 104 -0.72 11.77 0.23
CA LEU A 104 0.18 12.57 1.04
C LEU A 104 0.28 12.06 2.48
N LEU A 105 -0.84 11.66 3.08
CA LEU A 105 -0.84 11.02 4.41
C LEU A 105 -0.06 9.70 4.40
N LEU A 106 -0.19 8.89 3.35
CA LEU A 106 0.56 7.64 3.21
C LEU A 106 2.06 7.88 3.07
N ASN A 107 2.49 9.01 2.51
CA ASN A 107 3.91 9.39 2.48
C ASN A 107 4.49 9.68 3.87
N LEU A 108 3.66 9.85 4.91
CA LEU A 108 4.12 9.94 6.31
C LEU A 108 4.42 8.57 6.95
N THR A 109 4.11 7.46 6.28
CA THR A 109 4.40 6.10 6.77
C THR A 109 5.85 5.93 7.24
N PRO A 110 6.89 6.41 6.52
CA PRO A 110 8.28 6.30 6.96
C PRO A 110 8.56 7.00 8.30
N VAL A 111 7.82 8.08 8.63
CA VAL A 111 7.96 8.77 9.91
C VAL A 111 7.47 7.88 11.05
N VAL A 112 6.31 7.25 10.88
CA VAL A 112 5.74 6.31 11.84
C VAL A 112 6.63 5.07 11.98
N VAL A 113 7.10 4.52 10.86
CA VAL A 113 8.00 3.36 10.85
C VAL A 113 9.32 3.68 11.53
N ALA A 114 9.94 4.84 11.25
CA ALA A 114 11.16 5.26 11.92
C ALA A 114 10.94 5.43 13.43
N GLY A 115 9.84 6.04 13.85
CA GLY A 115 9.47 6.16 15.26
C GLY A 115 9.37 4.78 15.93
N ILE A 116 8.59 3.86 15.35
CA ILE A 116 8.44 2.50 15.87
C ILE A 116 9.79 1.78 15.89
N GLY A 117 10.62 1.89 14.84
CA GLY A 117 11.94 1.26 14.75
C GLY A 117 12.91 1.75 15.82
N ILE A 118 12.88 3.04 16.15
CA ILE A 118 13.67 3.60 17.26
C ILE A 118 13.22 2.99 18.59
N PHE A 119 11.91 2.91 18.86
CA PHE A 119 11.40 2.46 20.16
C PHE A 119 11.42 0.94 20.34
N THR A 120 11.15 0.16 19.28
CA THR A 120 10.99 -1.29 19.37
C THR A 120 12.25 -2.06 18.95
N LEU A 121 12.97 -1.59 17.93
CA LEU A 121 14.20 -2.21 17.43
C LEU A 121 15.47 -1.53 17.93
N GLY A 122 15.38 -0.35 18.55
CA GLY A 122 16.54 0.42 19.01
C GLY A 122 17.36 1.04 17.88
N GLU A 123 16.75 1.24 16.71
CA GLU A 123 17.43 1.82 15.55
C GLU A 123 17.88 3.26 15.82
N ARG A 124 19.07 3.62 15.33
CA ARG A 124 19.61 4.98 15.42
C ARG A 124 19.54 5.65 14.05
N PRO A 125 18.54 6.52 13.79
CA PRO A 125 18.40 7.15 12.49
C PRO A 125 19.60 8.05 12.19
N SER A 126 20.06 8.00 10.94
CA SER A 126 21.15 8.86 10.47
C SER A 126 20.70 10.32 10.42
N ARG A 127 21.66 11.25 10.43
CA ARG A 127 21.36 12.69 10.31
C ARG A 127 20.62 13.02 9.01
N SER A 128 20.90 12.31 7.91
CA SER A 128 20.19 12.49 6.64
C SER A 128 18.75 11.99 6.68
N GLN A 129 18.48 10.88 7.38
CA GLN A 129 17.11 10.38 7.59
C GLN A 129 16.28 11.36 8.43
N VAL A 130 16.86 11.90 9.50
CA VAL A 130 16.19 12.90 10.35
C VAL A 130 15.89 14.18 9.55
N ALA A 131 16.84 14.67 8.76
CA ALA A 131 16.62 15.83 7.90
C ALA A 131 15.53 15.58 6.84
N GLY A 132 15.51 14.38 6.24
CA GLY A 132 14.47 13.98 5.29
C GLY A 132 13.07 13.91 5.93
N ILE A 133 12.96 13.36 7.13
CA ILE A 133 11.72 13.35 7.91
C ILE A 133 11.25 14.76 8.24
N ALA A 134 12.15 15.64 8.69
CA ALA A 134 11.83 17.03 9.00
C ALA A 134 11.33 17.79 7.77
N LEU A 135 12.00 17.61 6.62
CA LEU A 135 11.60 18.22 5.35
C LEU A 135 10.22 17.72 4.89
N LEU A 136 9.97 16.42 5.00
CA LEU A 136 8.69 15.80 4.67
C LEU A 136 7.56 16.38 5.54
N VAL A 137 7.74 16.42 6.86
CA VAL A 137 6.75 16.98 7.80
C VAL A 137 6.51 18.46 7.50
N GLY A 138 7.56 19.24 7.24
CA GLY A 138 7.44 20.63 6.83
C GLY A 138 6.62 20.81 5.54
N GLY A 139 6.89 19.99 4.51
CA GLY A 139 6.14 20.02 3.25
C GLY A 139 4.67 19.68 3.43
N VAL A 140 4.35 18.71 4.29
CA VAL A 140 2.95 18.37 4.63
C VAL A 140 2.25 19.52 5.35
N LEU A 141 2.90 20.15 6.33
CA LEU A 141 2.33 21.30 7.04
C LEU A 141 2.05 22.47 6.09
N VAL A 142 2.95 22.75 5.14
CA VAL A 142 2.75 23.78 4.12
C VAL A 142 1.58 23.42 3.20
N TYR A 143 1.47 22.16 2.76
CA TYR A 143 0.40 21.73 1.87
C TYR A 143 -1.00 21.86 2.50
N PHE A 144 -1.12 21.56 3.80
CA PHE A 144 -2.40 21.64 4.51
C PHE A 144 -2.73 23.04 5.05
N TYR A 145 -1.85 24.04 4.89
CA TYR A 145 -2.06 25.38 5.42
C TYR A 145 -2.39 26.39 4.30
N PRO A 146 -3.50 27.16 4.39
CA PRO A 146 -4.59 27.07 5.35
C PRO A 146 -5.47 25.85 5.08
N ALA A 147 -6.05 25.27 6.15
CA ALA A 147 -6.85 24.05 6.09
C ALA A 147 -8.24 24.27 5.45
N SER A 148 -8.27 24.73 4.21
CA SER A 148 -9.46 24.74 3.37
C SER A 148 -9.61 23.37 2.73
N PHE A 149 -10.21 22.43 3.46
CA PHE A 149 -10.60 21.15 2.89
C PHE A 149 -11.69 21.41 1.83
N PRO A 150 -11.46 21.11 0.54
CA PRO A 150 -12.48 21.29 -0.47
C PRO A 150 -13.70 20.45 -0.13
N SER A 151 -14.84 21.10 0.13
CA SER A 151 -16.12 20.43 0.27
C SER A 151 -16.50 19.80 -1.07
N GLN A 152 -16.53 18.47 -1.12
CA GLN A 152 -16.93 17.65 -2.27
C GLN A 152 -16.09 17.81 -3.54
N GLN A 153 -15.13 16.91 -3.73
CA GLN A 153 -14.80 16.43 -5.08
C GLN A 153 -15.43 15.05 -5.24
N ILE A 154 -16.65 15.04 -5.78
CA ILE A 154 -17.34 13.87 -6.33
C ILE A 154 -16.39 13.13 -7.29
#